data_AF-A0A937Y0M1-F1
#
_entry.id   AF-A0A937Y0M1-F1
#
_cell.length_a   1.000
_cell.length_b   1.000
_cell.length_c   1.000
_cell.angle_alpha   90.00
_cell.angle_beta   90.00
_cell.angle_gamma   90.00
#
_symmetry.space_group_name_H-M   'P 1'
#
loop_
_entity.id
_entity.type
_entity.pdbx_description
1 polymer ?
#
loop_
_entity_poly.entity_id
_entity_poly.type
_entity_poly.pdbx_seq_one_letter_code
_entity_poly.pdbx_strand_id
1 'polypeptide(L)'
;HFLLQSRVDTRLVEFRDNSQLVMVSIVDYLPDGLSSVYTFFEPDRRAASFGTYNVMWQIEACRALGLPYLYLGYWIRESPKMAYKSRFAPIEGFVGGTWCRPGPASVRGSRP
;
A
#
# COMPACT_ATOMS: atom_id res chain seq x y z
N HIS A 1 -17.73 29.68 9.55
CA HIS A 1 -17.25 29.08 8.28
C HIS A 1 -16.62 27.72 8.64
N PHE A 2 -17.43 26.66 8.67
CA PHE A 2 -17.03 25.30 9.09
C PHE A 2 -16.98 24.42 7.85
N LEU A 3 -15.84 24.40 7.17
CA LEU A 3 -15.58 23.43 6.12
C LEU A 3 -14.16 22.92 6.36
N LEU A 4 -14.08 21.70 6.88
CA LEU A 4 -12.85 20.92 6.97
C LEU A 4 -12.30 20.75 5.55
N GLN A 5 -11.42 21.65 5.13
CA GLN A 5 -10.53 21.38 4.01
C GLN A 5 -9.64 20.22 4.45
N SER A 6 -9.86 19.03 3.86
CA SER A 6 -8.87 17.97 3.94
C SER A 6 -7.59 18.51 3.29
N ARG A 7 -6.55 18.75 4.10
CA ARG A 7 -5.24 19.27 3.64
C ARG A 7 -4.36 18.18 3.00
N VAL A 8 -4.97 17.06 2.60
CA VAL A 8 -4.24 15.93 2.05
C VAL A 8 -4.06 16.15 0.55
N ASP A 9 -2.81 16.21 0.08
CA ASP A 9 -2.47 16.28 -1.34
C ASP A 9 -2.64 14.87 -1.95
N THR A 10 -3.82 14.61 -2.51
CA THR A 10 -4.14 13.36 -3.20
C THR A 10 -3.73 13.43 -4.67
N ARG A 11 -2.94 12.46 -5.12
CA ARG A 11 -2.50 12.33 -6.51
C ARG A 11 -2.97 11.02 -7.13
N LEU A 12 -3.24 11.09 -8.42
CA LEU A 12 -3.54 9.94 -9.27
C LEU A 12 -2.33 9.67 -10.16
N VAL A 13 -1.83 8.44 -10.11
CA VAL A 13 -0.68 7.99 -10.90
C VAL A 13 -1.16 6.96 -11.90
N GLU A 14 -1.01 7.27 -13.19
CA GLU A 14 -1.35 6.38 -14.29
C GLU A 14 -0.13 5.60 -14.76
N PHE A 15 -0.31 4.30 -14.96
CA PHE A 15 0.68 3.41 -15.54
C PHE A 15 0.15 2.92 -16.87
N ARG A 16 0.93 3.18 -17.92
CA ARG A 16 0.56 2.86 -19.30
C ARG A 16 1.57 1.91 -19.91
N ASP A 17 1.07 0.90 -20.60
CA ASP A 17 1.86 -0.02 -21.43
C ASP A 17 1.41 0.14 -22.88
N ASN A 18 2.33 0.50 -23.79
CA ASN A 18 2.02 0.81 -25.19
C ASN A 18 0.82 1.77 -25.35
N SER A 19 0.77 2.83 -24.53
CA SER A 19 -0.31 3.83 -24.45
C SER A 19 -1.64 3.35 -23.84
N GLN A 20 -1.81 2.05 -23.60
CA GLN A 20 -2.96 1.50 -22.89
C GLN A 20 -2.81 1.73 -21.38
N LEU A 21 -3.83 2.29 -20.73
CA LEU A 21 -3.88 2.40 -19.28
C LEU A 21 -4.04 1.00 -18.66
N VAL A 22 -3.05 0.57 -17.87
CA VAL A 22 -3.05 -0.78 -17.28
C VAL A 22 -3.19 -0.77 -15.76
N MET A 23 -2.85 0.34 -15.11
CA MET A 23 -3.00 0.51 -13.67
C MET A 23 -3.12 1.98 -13.31
N VAL A 24 -3.89 2.26 -12.27
CA VAL A 24 -4.00 3.58 -11.65
C VAL A 24 -3.83 3.41 -10.15
N SER A 25 -2.98 4.24 -9.54
CA SER A 25 -2.82 4.32 -8.09
C SER A 25 -3.27 5.69 -7.58
N ILE A 26 -4.12 5.69 -6.56
CA ILE A 26 -4.49 6.89 -5.79
C ILE A 26 -3.62 6.91 -4.53
N VAL A 27 -2.86 7.99 -4.39
CA VAL A 27 -1.86 8.14 -3.33
C VAL A 27 -2.03 9.49 -2.65
N ASP A 28 -2.08 9.47 -1.33
CA ASP A 28 -2.10 10.67 -0.50
C ASP A 28 -0.68 11.01 -0.04
N TYR A 29 -0.27 12.27 -0.21
CA TYR A 29 1.01 12.78 0.30
C TYR A 29 0.83 13.25 1.73
N LEU A 30 1.66 12.72 2.61
CA LEU A 30 1.73 13.06 4.02
C LEU A 30 3.10 13.70 4.34
N PRO A 31 3.21 14.47 5.43
CA PRO A 31 4.49 15.08 5.82
C PRO A 31 5.65 14.09 6.01
N ASP A 32 5.35 12.84 6.36
CA ASP A 32 6.31 11.79 6.68
C ASP A 32 6.21 10.56 5.75
N GLY A 33 5.38 10.60 4.71
CA GLY A 33 5.18 9.42 3.89
C GLY A 33 4.18 9.57 2.76
N LEU A 34 4.00 8.46 2.03
CA LEU A 34 2.90 8.28 1.09
C LEU A 34 1.87 7.34 1.68
N SER A 35 0.59 7.57 1.43
CA SER A 35 -0.49 6.68 1.80
C SER A 35 -1.15 6.10 0.55
N SER A 36 -1.02 4.78 0.38
CA SER A 36 -1.59 4.04 -0.74
C SER A 36 -3.09 3.82 -0.50
N VAL A 37 -3.93 4.64 -1.11
CA VAL A 37 -5.39 4.65 -0.87
C VAL A 37 -6.08 3.56 -1.68
N TYR A 38 -6.02 3.65 -3.00
CA TYR A 38 -6.66 2.70 -3.92
C TYR A 38 -5.75 2.38 -5.09
N THR A 39 -5.89 1.16 -5.62
CA THR A 39 -5.20 0.74 -6.84
C THR A 39 -6.15 -0.09 -7.68
N PHE A 40 -6.34 0.32 -8.93
CA PHE A 40 -7.12 -0.42 -9.91
C PHE A 40 -6.19 -0.81 -11.06
N PHE A 41 -6.41 -1.98 -11.64
CA PHE A 41 -5.59 -2.50 -12.72
C PHE A 41 -6.44 -3.32 -13.69
N GLU A 42 -5.93 -3.47 -14.91
CA GLU A 42 -6.57 -4.19 -16.00
C GLU A 42 -6.84 -5.67 -15.60
N PRO A 43 -8.10 -6.09 -15.39
CA PRO A 43 -8.44 -7.41 -14.85
C PRO A 43 -8.08 -8.58 -15.77
N ASP A 44 -7.94 -8.34 -17.08
CA ASP A 44 -7.62 -9.39 -18.05
C ASP A 44 -6.12 -9.70 -18.10
N ARG A 45 -5.28 -8.83 -17.54
CA ARG A 45 -3.83 -9.00 -17.44
C ARG A 45 -3.40 -9.64 -16.12
N ARG A 46 -4.05 -10.73 -15.71
CA ARG A 46 -3.88 -11.39 -14.39
C ARG A 46 -2.46 -11.89 -14.09
N ALA A 47 -1.65 -12.18 -15.12
CA ALA A 47 -0.27 -12.62 -14.94
C ALA A 47 0.67 -11.50 -14.49
N ALA A 48 0.29 -10.23 -14.69
CA ALA A 48 1.07 -9.09 -14.25
C ALA A 48 0.81 -8.84 -12.76
N SER A 49 1.88 -8.88 -11.96
CA SER A 49 1.83 -8.61 -10.51
C SER A 49 1.69 -7.11 -10.21
N PHE A 50 0.66 -6.45 -10.76
CA PHE A 50 0.48 -5.00 -10.69
C PHE A 50 0.40 -4.47 -9.27
N GLY A 51 -0.24 -5.19 -8.34
CA GLY A 51 -0.26 -4.81 -6.92
C GLY A 51 1.15 -4.76 -6.31
N THR A 52 1.97 -5.77 -6.58
CA THR A 52 3.37 -5.80 -6.12
C THR A 52 4.18 -4.67 -6.76
N TYR A 53 4.03 -4.49 -8.07
CA TYR A 53 4.70 -3.42 -8.81
C TYR A 53 4.33 -2.03 -8.26
N ASN A 54 3.05 -1.79 -7.97
CA ASN A 54 2.60 -0.52 -7.40
C ASN A 54 3.25 -0.21 -6.06
N VAL A 55 3.38 -1.22 -5.18
CA VAL A 55 4.06 -1.03 -3.89
C VAL A 55 5.54 -0.73 -4.09
N MET A 56 6.23 -1.46 -4.96
CA MET A 56 7.64 -1.19 -5.28
C MET A 56 7.83 0.22 -5.84
N TRP A 57 6.95 0.65 -6.75
CA TRP A 57 6.98 2.00 -7.31
C TRP A 57 6.79 3.06 -6.22
N GLN A 58 5.84 2.88 -5.30
CA GLN A 58 5.63 3.81 -4.19
C GLN A 58 6.80 3.83 -3.20
N ILE A 59 7.47 2.69 -2.96
CA ILE A 59 8.69 2.65 -2.15
C ILE A 59 9.78 3.51 -2.79
N GLU A 60 10.01 3.36 -4.10
CA GLU A 60 10.98 4.20 -4.80
C GLU A 60 10.58 5.67 -4.83
N ALA A 61 9.28 5.98 -4.95
CA ALA A 61 8.79 7.35 -4.85
C ALA A 61 9.07 7.95 -3.46
N CYS A 62 8.81 7.22 -2.37
CA CYS A 62 9.18 7.67 -1.01
C CYS A 62 10.69 7.93 -0.91
N ARG A 63 11.53 7.02 -1.43
CA ARG A 63 12.99 7.16 -1.42
C ARG A 63 13.44 8.41 -2.18
N ALA A 64 12.90 8.65 -3.37
CA ALA A 64 13.24 9.82 -4.19
C ALA A 64 12.82 11.15 -3.54
N LEU A 65 11.71 11.13 -2.78
CA LEU A 65 11.19 12.29 -2.05
C LEU A 65 11.81 12.46 -0.65
N GLY A 66 12.66 11.53 -0.20
CA GLY A 66 13.22 11.54 1.16
C GLY A 66 12.20 11.26 2.26
N LEU A 67 11.08 10.61 1.92
CA LEU A 67 10.01 10.29 2.87
C LEU A 67 10.29 8.94 3.56
N PRO A 68 10.25 8.87 4.90
CA PRO A 68 10.61 7.67 5.65
C PRO A 68 9.56 6.55 5.57
N TYR A 69 8.29 6.87 5.31
CA TYR A 69 7.20 5.89 5.41
C TYR A 69 6.38 5.72 4.14
N LEU A 70 5.92 4.49 3.92
CA LEU A 70 4.85 4.15 2.97
C LEU A 70 3.74 3.44 3.74
N TYR A 71 2.61 4.11 3.87
CA TYR A 71 1.41 3.57 4.52
C TYR A 71 0.59 2.77 3.51
N LEU A 72 0.61 1.45 3.62
CA LEU A 72 -0.13 0.55 2.74
C LEU A 72 -1.61 0.38 3.14
N GLY A 73 -2.10 1.16 4.11
CA GLY A 73 -3.44 1.07 4.67
C GLY A 73 -3.66 -0.18 5.53
N TYR A 74 -4.93 -0.47 5.83
CA TYR A 74 -5.30 -1.66 6.60
C TYR A 74 -4.84 -2.94 5.90
N TRP A 75 -4.43 -3.92 6.69
CA TRP A 75 -4.08 -5.25 6.24
C TRP A 75 -5.05 -6.27 6.83
N ILE A 76 -5.82 -6.94 5.97
CA ILE A 76 -6.71 -8.05 6.36
C ILE A 76 -5.97 -9.34 6.04
N ARG A 77 -5.59 -10.09 7.08
CA ARG A 77 -4.76 -11.29 6.97
C ARG A 77 -5.41 -12.37 6.10
N GLU A 78 -6.73 -12.49 6.20
CA GLU A 78 -7.53 -13.54 5.56
C GLU A 78 -7.81 -13.24 4.08
N SER A 79 -7.43 -12.06 3.57
CA SER A 79 -7.66 -11.66 2.18
C SER A 79 -6.52 -12.12 1.28
N PRO A 80 -6.75 -13.05 0.32
CA PRO A 80 -5.73 -13.45 -0.66
C PRO A 80 -5.20 -12.27 -1.48
N LYS A 81 -6.05 -11.25 -1.69
CA LYS A 81 -5.69 -10.00 -2.39
C LYS A 81 -4.75 -9.10 -1.59
N MET A 82 -4.54 -9.36 -0.30
CA MET A 82 -3.71 -8.52 0.60
C MET A 82 -2.54 -9.29 1.21
N ALA A 83 -2.47 -10.61 0.98
CA ALA A 83 -1.39 -11.47 1.45
C ALA A 83 0.00 -11.10 0.87
N TYR A 84 0.06 -10.33 -0.23
CA TYR A 84 1.33 -9.89 -0.79
C TYR A 84 1.96 -8.71 -0.02
N LYS A 85 1.16 -7.88 0.66
CA LYS A 85 1.66 -6.69 1.38
C LYS A 85 2.57 -7.05 2.56
N SER A 86 2.37 -8.22 3.17
CA SER A 86 3.21 -8.69 4.28
C SER A 86 4.59 -9.20 3.85
N ARG A 87 4.88 -9.25 2.55
CA ARG A 87 6.18 -9.71 2.01
C ARG A 87 7.19 -8.58 1.85
N PHE A 88 6.78 -7.32 1.93
CA PHE A 88 7.70 -6.17 1.89
C PHE A 88 8.34 -5.99 3.27
N ALA A 89 9.65 -5.80 3.30
CA ALA A 89 10.41 -5.60 4.52
C ALA A 89 11.34 -4.39 4.40
N PRO A 90 11.56 -3.62 5.48
CA PRO A 90 10.92 -3.76 6.80
C PRO A 90 9.46 -3.27 6.78
N ILE A 91 8.55 -4.01 7.43
CA ILE A 91 7.15 -3.63 7.61
C ILE A 91 6.78 -3.57 9.09
N GLU A 92 5.94 -2.60 9.43
CA GLU A 92 5.36 -2.43 10.76
C GLU A 92 3.84 -2.49 10.65
N GLY A 93 3.20 -3.10 11.65
CA GLY A 93 1.76 -3.12 11.81
C GLY A 93 1.36 -2.34 13.06
N PHE A 94 0.28 -1.58 12.97
CA PHE A 94 -0.31 -0.91 14.12
C PHE A 94 -1.31 -1.84 14.81
N VAL A 95 -0.91 -2.43 15.94
CA VAL A 95 -1.71 -3.42 16.69
C VAL A 95 -1.86 -2.95 18.12
N GLY A 96 -3.10 -2.85 18.62
CA GLY A 96 -3.36 -2.47 20.01
C GLY A 96 -2.81 -1.08 20.38
N GLY A 97 -2.77 -0.13 19.43
CA GLY A 97 -2.29 1.22 19.68
C GLY A 97 -0.77 1.40 19.56
N THR A 98 -0.02 0.36 19.20
CA THR A 98 1.45 0.40 19.10
C THR A 98 1.92 -0.10 17.74
N TRP A 99 2.95 0.52 17.18
CA TRP A 99 3.65 0.04 15.99
C TRP A 99 4.59 -1.11 16.38
N CYS A 100 4.41 -2.28 15.78
CA CYS A 100 5.25 -3.44 15.99
C CYS A 100 5.58 -4.13 14.66
N ARG A 101 6.74 -4.77 14.57
CA ARG A 101 7.00 -5.67 13.44
C ARG A 101 6.03 -6.85 13.52
N PRO A 102 5.26 -7.13 12.46
CA PRO A 102 4.44 -8.34 12.43
C PRO A 102 5.38 -9.54 12.53
N GLY A 103 5.24 -10.36 13.57
CA GLY A 103 6.02 -11.58 13.70
C GLY A 103 5.78 -12.52 12.51
N PRO A 104 6.74 -13.40 12.16
CA PRO A 104 6.49 -14.48 11.21
C PRO A 104 5.26 -15.25 11.72
N ALA A 105 4.31 -15.52 10.84
CA ALA A 105 2.99 -16.07 11.18
C ALA A 105 3.12 -17.18 12.23
N SER A 106 2.91 -16.85 13.51
CA SER A 106 2.90 -17.84 14.56
C SER A 106 1.62 -18.62 14.35
N VAL A 107 1.77 -19.87 13.91
CA VAL A 107 0.79 -20.94 14.05
C VAL A 107 0.30 -20.91 15.49
N ARG A 108 -0.81 -20.22 15.76
CA ARG A 108 -1.66 -20.58 16.89
C ARG A 108 -2.45 -21.78 16.41
N GLY A 109 -1.76 -22.91 16.48
CA GLY A 109 -2.41 -24.20 16.56
C GLY A 109 -3.41 -24.11 17.71
N SER A 110 -4.63 -24.51 17.39
CA SER A 110 -5.59 -24.99 18.36
C SER A 110 -4.89 -25.86 19.41
N ARG A 111 -5.26 -25.64 20.68
CA ARG A 111 -5.61 -26.68 21.66
C ARG A 111 -5.58 -26.10 23.09
N PRO A 112 -6.29 -26.73 24.04
CA PRO A 112 -7.44 -27.64 23.93
C PRO A 112 -8.77 -26.92 24.15
#